data_AF-A0A1I6WFS5-F1
#
_entry.id   AF-A0A1I6WFS5-F1
#
_cell.length_a   1.000
_cell.length_b   1.000
_cell.length_c   1.000
_cell.angle_alpha   90.00
_cell.angle_beta   90.00
_cell.angle_gamma   90.00
#
_symmetry.space_group_name_H-M   'P 1'
#
loop_
_entity.id
_entity.type
_entity.pdbx_description
1 polymer ?
#
loop_
_entity_poly.entity_id
_entity_poly.type
_entity_poly.pdbx_seq_one_letter_code
_entity_poly.pdbx_strand_id
1 'polypeptide(L)' 'DAYQDHDSPEKMYAEAGLDATTIVKTALDTLPAETGKAEPASNVVSVRRRPR' A
#
# COMPACT_ATOMS: atom_id res chain seq x y z
N ASP A 1 24.02 28.02 -3.99
CA ASP A 1 23.40 26.83 -3.42
C ASP A 1 21.91 26.91 -3.73
N ALA A 2 21.55 26.47 -4.94
CA ALA A 2 20.14 26.41 -5.32
C ALA A 2 19.64 25.12 -4.71
N TYR A 3 18.88 25.25 -3.61
CA TYR A 3 18.04 24.17 -3.13
C TYR A 3 17.31 23.64 -4.35
N GLN A 4 17.63 22.40 -4.71
CA GLN A 4 16.91 21.66 -5.73
C GLN A 4 15.44 21.80 -5.38
N ASP A 5 14.70 22.51 -6.23
CA ASP A 5 13.24 22.52 -6.23
C ASP A 5 12.86 21.10 -6.68
N HIS A 6 12.99 20.16 -5.75
CA HIS A 6 12.42 18.84 -5.89
C HIS A 6 10.93 19.12 -5.95
N ASP A 7 10.40 19.18 -7.17
CA ASP A 7 8.97 19.14 -7.47
C ASP A 7 8.34 18.21 -6.43
N SER A 8 7.53 18.80 -5.57
CA SER A 8 7.38 18.40 -4.18
C SER A 8 7.17 16.88 -4.07
N PRO A 9 7.83 16.17 -3.14
CA PRO A 9 7.84 14.71 -3.07
C PRO A 9 6.44 14.07 -3.19
N GLU A 10 5.40 14.81 -2.82
CA GLU A 10 3.99 14.53 -3.07
C GLU A 10 3.68 14.15 -4.53
N LYS A 11 4.23 14.85 -5.53
CA LYS A 11 4.05 14.52 -6.96
C LYS A 11 4.71 13.20 -7.32
N MET A 12 5.90 12.93 -6.79
CA MET A 12 6.62 11.67 -7.01
C MET A 12 5.84 10.49 -6.43
N TYR A 13 5.22 10.64 -5.25
CA TYR A 13 4.36 9.61 -4.68
C TYR A 13 3.07 9.43 -5.49
N ALA A 14 2.48 10.52 -6.00
CA ALA A 14 1.30 10.44 -6.86
C ALA A 14 1.58 9.72 -8.19
N GLU A 15 2.71 10.01 -8.85
CA GLU A 15 3.12 9.31 -10.07
C GLU A 15 3.39 7.82 -9.83
N ALA A 16 3.92 7.47 -8.67
CA ALA A 16 4.16 6.08 -8.27
C ALA A 16 2.90 5.35 -7.78
N GLY A 17 1.74 6.01 -7.72
CA GLY A 17 0.52 5.45 -7.12
C GLY A 17 0.64 5.16 -5.62
N LEU A 18 1.61 5.80 -4.96
CA LEU A 18 1.81 5.79 -3.51
C LEU A 18 1.07 6.95 -2.83
N ASP A 19 0.13 7.59 -3.53
CA ASP A 19 -0.75 8.57 -2.94
C ASP A 19 -1.79 7.90 -2.03
N ALA A 20 -2.31 8.68 -1.07
CA ALA A 20 -3.27 8.18 -0.09
C ALA A 20 -4.53 7.59 -0.74
N THR A 21 -5.00 8.15 -1.86
CA THR A 21 -6.22 7.69 -2.52
C THR A 21 -6.00 6.33 -3.20
N THR A 22 -4.89 6.16 -3.90
CA THR A 22 -4.55 4.87 -4.53
C THR A 22 -4.28 3.79 -3.48
N ILE A 23 -3.55 4.11 -2.40
CA ILE A 23 -3.32 3.16 -1.29
C ILE A 23 -4.64 2.66 -0.69
N VAL A 24 -5.58 3.56 -0.41
CA VAL A 24 -6.89 3.18 0.15
C VAL A 24 -7.68 2.32 -0.83
N LYS A 25 -7.68 2.68 -2.12
CA LYS A 25 -8.35 1.89 -3.15
C LYS A 25 -7.77 0.48 -3.26
N THR A 26 -6.45 0.35 -3.31
CA THR A 26 -5.78 -0.95 -3.36
C THR A 26 -6.04 -1.74 -2.09
N ALA A 27 -5.99 -1.11 -0.91
CA ALA A 27 -6.30 -1.78 0.34
C ALA A 27 -7.73 -2.36 0.32
N LEU A 28 -8.73 -1.55 -0.06
CA LEU A 28 -10.13 -1.99 -0.16
C LEU A 28 -10.35 -3.09 -1.21
N ASP A 29 -9.63 -3.05 -2.33
CA ASP A 29 -9.68 -4.07 -3.39
C ASP A 29 -9.02 -5.39 -2.95
N THR A 30 -7.93 -5.30 -2.19
CA THR A 30 -7.21 -6.49 -1.66
C THR A 30 -7.88 -7.10 -0.43
N LEU A 31 -8.64 -6.31 0.32
CA LEU A 31 -9.36 -6.80 1.49
C LEU A 31 -10.53 -7.67 1.00
N PRO A 32 -10.66 -8.91 1.48
CA PRO A 32 -11.85 -9.69 1.21
C PRO A 32 -13.04 -8.94 1.79
N ALA A 33 -14.07 -8.72 0.96
CA ALA A 33 -15.30 -8.07 1.37
C ALA A 33 -15.76 -8.64 2.71
N GLU A 34 -16.14 -7.76 3.63
CA GLU A 34 -16.54 -8.10 5.00
C GLU A 34 -17.81 -8.95 5.02
N THR A 35 -17.75 -10.20 4.59
CA THR A 35 -18.67 -11.23 5.01
C THR A 35 -18.13 -11.75 6.33
N GLY A 36 -18.67 -11.21 7.43
CA GLY A 36 -18.49 -11.76 8.76
C GLY A 36 -18.60 -13.29 8.75
N LYS A 37 -17.75 -13.90 9.58
CA LYS A 37 -17.36 -15.32 9.66
C LYS A 37 -15.95 -15.52 9.11
N ALA A 38 -14.99 -15.36 10.02
CA ALA A 38 -13.77 -16.13 9.97
C ALA A 38 -14.16 -17.63 9.95
N GLU A 39 -14.41 -18.16 8.76
CA GLU A 39 -14.27 -19.60 8.53
C GLU A 39 -12.77 -19.91 8.51
N PRO A 40 -12.32 -20.97 9.19
CA PRO A 40 -10.90 -21.17 9.56
C PRO A 40 -10.01 -21.66 8.41
N ALA A 41 -10.27 -21.26 7.17
CA ALA A 41 -9.49 -21.63 5.99
C ALA A 41 -9.11 -20.41 5.13
N SER A 42 -8.57 -19.36 5.75
CA SER A 42 -7.88 -18.29 5.00
C SER A 42 -6.38 -18.62 4.89
N ASN A 43 -5.89 -18.84 3.67
CA ASN A 43 -4.49 -19.18 3.37
C ASN A 43 -3.57 -17.93 3.42
N VAL A 44 -3.61 -17.17 4.51
CA VAL A 44 -2.77 -15.98 4.68
C VAL A 44 -1.39 -16.42 5.20
N VAL A 45 -0.34 -16.16 4.42
CA VAL A 45 1.04 -16.50 4.78
C VAL A 45 1.81 -15.23 5.18
N SER A 46 2.40 -15.23 6.37
CA SER A 46 3.25 -14.12 6.82
C SER A 46 4.59 -14.13 6.08
N VAL A 47 4.86 -13.07 5.31
CA VAL A 47 6.16 -12.90 4.63
C VAL A 47 7.11 -12.14 5.55
N ARG A 48 8.06 -12.85 6.19
CA ARG A 48 9.14 -12.21 6.96
C ARG A 48 10.28 -11.83 6.01
N ARG A 49 10.80 -10.59 6.12
CA ARG A 49 12.00 -10.19 5.37
C ARG A 49 13.17 -11.08 5.79
N ARG A 50 13.80 -11.77 4.83
CA ARG A 50 15.03 -12.54 5.08
C ARG A 50 16.14 -11.56 5.49
N PRO A 51 16.84 -11.78 6.62
CA PRO A 51 18.01 -10.97 6.95
C PRO A 51 19.06 -11.10 5.83
N ARG A 52 19.63 -9.97 5.41
CA ARG A 52 20.68 -9.92 4.40
C ARG A 52 22.04 -10.23 4.99
#